data_AF-A0A395Y1H5-F1
#
_entry.id   AF-A0A395Y1H5-F1
#
_cell.length_a   1.000
_cell.length_b   1.000
_cell.length_c   1.000
_cell.angle_alpha   90.00
_cell.angle_beta   90.00
_cell.angle_gamma   90.00
#
_symmetry.space_group_name_H-M   'P 1'
#
loop_
_entity.id
_entity.type
_entity.pdbx_description
1 polymer ?
#
loop_
_entity_poly.entity_id
_entity_poly.type
_entity_poly.pdbx_seq_one_letter_code
_entity_poly.pdbx_strand_id
1 'polypeptide(L)' 'MIGAGGFDTDASTAYLDQNGNAIKRKALSKQAKNTLHDYKLIQYDMTAGKGYLNDTNFFTVK' A
#
# COMPACT_ATOMS: atom_id res chain seq x y z
N MET A 1 -11.82 -5.95 23.58
CA MET A 1 -12.26 -6.56 22.30
C MET A 1 -11.76 -5.67 21.17
N ILE A 2 -10.58 -5.98 20.62
CA ILE A 2 -10.04 -5.30 19.43
C ILE A 2 -10.72 -5.96 18.23
N GLY A 3 -11.42 -5.18 17.41
CA GLY A 3 -12.31 -5.68 16.36
C GLY A 3 -11.63 -6.62 15.37
N ALA A 4 -12.44 -7.48 14.72
CA ALA A 4 -12.08 -8.55 13.79
C ALA A 4 -11.43 -8.07 12.46
N GLY A 5 -10.67 -6.99 12.51
CA GLY A 5 -10.00 -6.37 11.38
C GLY A 5 -8.51 -6.61 11.36
N GLY A 6 -8.14 -7.87 11.13
CA GLY A 6 -6.86 -8.30 10.55
C GLY A 6 -5.65 -7.38 10.72
N PHE A 7 -5.27 -7.05 11.96
CA PHE A 7 -3.95 -6.53 12.26
C PHE A 7 -2.98 -7.69 12.05
N ASP A 8 -2.32 -7.72 10.90
CA ASP A 8 -1.19 -8.60 10.69
C ASP A 8 -0.05 -8.05 11.55
N THR A 9 0.45 -8.87 12.46
CA THR A 9 1.26 -8.51 13.63
C THR A 9 2.59 -7.80 13.30
N ASP A 10 2.91 -7.65 12.02
CA ASP A 10 4.14 -7.01 11.51
C ASP A 10 3.97 -5.55 11.05
N ALA A 11 2.75 -5.00 10.99
CA ALA A 11 2.57 -3.55 10.77
C ALA A 11 1.19 -3.08 11.24
N SER A 12 1.14 -1.92 11.88
CA SER A 12 -0.07 -1.20 12.32
C SER A 12 -1.01 -0.75 11.18
N THR A 13 -0.96 -1.40 10.01
CA THR A 13 -1.70 -1.01 8.79
C THR A 13 -3.00 -1.78 8.69
N ALA A 14 -4.12 -1.08 8.88
CA ALA A 14 -5.44 -1.60 8.55
C ALA A 14 -5.69 -1.53 7.04
N TYR A 15 -6.17 -2.62 6.43
CA TYR A 15 -6.64 -2.63 5.05
C TYR A 15 -8.17 -2.69 5.04
N LEU A 16 -8.80 -1.82 4.27
CA LEU A 16 -10.25 -1.75 4.18
C LEU A 16 -10.73 -2.11 2.77
N ASP A 17 -11.91 -2.73 2.67
CA ASP A 17 -12.66 -2.85 1.41
C ASP A 17 -13.39 -1.54 1.08
N GLN A 18 -14.10 -1.52 -0.06
CA GLN A 18 -14.86 -0.36 -0.52
C GLN A 18 -15.99 0.08 0.43
N ASN A 19 -16.42 -0.80 1.33
CA ASN A 19 -17.46 -0.54 2.32
C ASN A 19 -16.88 -0.13 3.69
N GLY A 20 -15.54 -0.02 3.79
CA GLY A 20 -14.86 0.28 5.04
C GLY A 20 -14.67 -0.92 5.97
N ASN A 21 -14.95 -2.14 5.52
CA ASN A 21 -14.72 -3.33 6.34
C ASN A 21 -13.24 -3.70 6.30
N ALA A 22 -12.70 -4.09 7.45
CA ALA A 22 -11.33 -4.55 7.54
C ALA A 22 -11.15 -5.91 6.86
N ILE A 23 -10.16 -5.99 5.98
CA ILE A 23 -9.83 -7.16 5.18
C ILE A 23 -8.35 -7.52 5.32
N LYS A 24 -8.01 -8.77 4.99
CA LYS A 24 -6.60 -9.18 4.90
C LYS A 24 -5.98 -8.60 3.63
N ARG A 25 -4.67 -8.29 3.66
CA ARG A 25 -3.91 -7.83 2.47
C ARG A 25 -4.14 -8.71 1.23
N LYS A 26 -4.23 -10.03 1.42
CA LYS A 26 -4.47 -10.98 0.31
C LYS A 26 -5.80 -10.79 -0.40
N ALA A 27 -6.81 -10.28 0.31
CA ALA A 27 -8.15 -10.01 -0.19
C ALA A 27 -8.29 -8.64 -0.89
N LEU A 28 -7.22 -7.82 -0.90
CA LEU A 28 -7.20 -6.59 -1.69
C LEU A 28 -7.45 -6.89 -3.17
N SER A 29 -8.23 -6.02 -3.80
CA SER A 29 -8.42 -6.02 -5.26
C SER A 29 -7.08 -5.84 -5.98
N LYS A 30 -7.01 -6.23 -7.25
CA LYS A 30 -5.80 -6.05 -8.06
C LYS A 30 -5.37 -4.58 -8.11
N GLN A 31 -6.32 -3.67 -8.26
CA GLN A 31 -6.06 -2.24 -8.25
C GLN A 31 -5.48 -1.77 -6.92
N ALA A 32 -6.10 -2.15 -5.79
CA ALA A 32 -5.62 -1.75 -4.47
C ALA A 32 -4.22 -2.32 -4.15
N LYS A 33 -3.89 -3.51 -4.67
CA LYS A 33 -2.54 -4.08 -4.58
C LYS A 33 -1.51 -3.26 -5.36
N ASN A 34 -1.85 -2.83 -6.58
CA ASN A 34 -0.97 -1.98 -7.39
C ASN A 34 -0.74 -0.64 -6.68
N THR A 35 -1.80 0.03 -6.23
CA THR A 35 -1.69 1.29 -5.49
C THR A 35 -0.84 1.15 -4.22
N LEU A 36 -1.01 0.07 -3.45
CA LEU A 36 -0.18 -0.20 -2.28
C LEU A 36 1.29 -0.44 -2.64
N HIS A 37 1.56 -1.06 -3.79
CA HIS A 37 2.92 -1.26 -4.28
C HIS A 37 3.57 0.06 -4.66
N ASP A 38 2.88 0.87 -5.47
CA ASP A 38 3.36 2.19 -5.89
C ASP A 38 3.65 3.08 -4.67
N TYR A 39 2.73 3.09 -3.70
CA TYR A 39 2.92 3.82 -2.45
C TYR A 39 4.20 3.44 -1.71
N LYS A 40 4.51 2.13 -1.62
CA LYS A 40 5.74 1.65 -0.96
C LYS A 40 7.00 2.07 -1.71
N LEU A 41 6.97 2.09 -3.04
CA LEU A 41 8.10 2.55 -3.85
C LEU A 41 8.40 4.03 -3.59
N ILE A 42 7.36 4.87 -3.53
CA ILE A 42 7.51 6.29 -3.20
C ILE A 42 8.09 6.46 -1.79
N GLN A 43 7.53 5.75 -0.80
CA GLN A 43 8.04 5.82 0.57
C GLN A 43 9.52 5.41 0.65
N TYR A 44 9.90 4.38 -0.09
CA TYR A 44 11.28 3.92 -0.14
C TYR A 44 12.20 4.96 -0.77
N ASP A 45 11.82 5.51 -1.92
CA ASP A 45 12.65 6.51 -2.62
C ASP A 45 12.75 7.84 -1.87
N MET A 46 11.71 8.25 -1.13
CA MET A 46 11.78 9.42 -0.24
C MET A 46 12.71 9.23 0.97
N THR A 47 13.01 7.98 1.35
CA THR A 47 13.79 7.67 2.57
C THR A 47 15.20 7.17 2.24
N ALA A 48 15.31 6.00 1.60
CA ALA A 48 16.59 5.36 1.28
C ALA A 48 17.13 5.79 -0.10
N GLY A 49 16.26 6.27 -1.01
CA GLY A 49 16.67 6.96 -2.23
C GLY A 49 17.47 6.12 -3.22
N LYS A 50 17.06 4.87 -3.50
CA LYS A 50 17.71 4.05 -4.55
C LYS A 50 17.18 4.29 -5.95
N GLY A 51 16.15 5.13 -6.11
CA GLY A 51 15.67 5.58 -7.41
C GLY A 51 14.82 4.55 -8.15
N TYR A 52 14.02 3.75 -7.42
CA TYR A 52 13.08 2.80 -8.05
C TYR A 52 12.03 3.48 -8.92
N LEU A 53 11.71 4.74 -8.67
CA LEU A 53 10.79 5.55 -9.45
C LEU A 53 11.45 6.22 -10.65
N ASN A 54 12.80 6.19 -10.78
CA ASN A 54 13.53 6.89 -11.85
C ASN A 54 13.17 6.37 -13.25
N ASP A 55 12.91 5.08 -13.37
CA ASP A 55 12.54 4.43 -14.64
C ASP A 55 11.00 4.37 -14.84
N THR A 56 10.25 5.08 -14.00
CA THR A 56 8.78 5.09 -14.05
C THR A 56 8.26 6.45 -14.46
N ASN A 57 7.04 6.49 -15.02
CA ASN A 57 6.34 7.74 -15.32
C ASN A 57 5.66 8.34 -14.07
N PHE A 58 6.08 7.96 -12.86
CA PHE A 58 5.38 8.30 -11.63
C PHE A 58 5.34 9.81 -11.37
N PHE A 59 6.44 10.51 -11.63
CA PHE A 59 6.54 11.98 -11.51
C PHE A 59 6.26 12.72 -12.82
N THR A 60 5.98 11.99 -13.90
CA THR A 60 5.74 12.60 -15.21
C THR A 60 4.34 13.23 -15.21
N VAL A 61 4.29 14.53 -14.97
CA VAL A 61 3.07 15.33 -15.15
C VAL A 61 3.04 15.80 -16.61
N LYS A 62 1.88 15.65 -17.26
CA LYS A 62 1.65 16.02 -18.66
C LYS A 62 1.08 17.43 -18.76
#